data_AF-A0A6F8V9X7-F1
#
_entry.id   AF-A0A6F8V9X7-F1
#
_cell.length_a   1.000
_cell.length_b   1.000
_cell.length_c   1.000
_cell.angle_alpha   90.00
_cell.angle_beta   90.00
_cell.angle_gamma   90.00
#
_symmetry.space_group_name_H-M   'P 1'
#
loop_
_entity.id
_entity.type
_entity.pdbx_description
1 polymer ?
#
loop_
_entity_poly.entity_id
_entity_poly.type
_entity_poly.pdbx_seq_one_letter_code
_entity_poly.pdbx_strand_id
1 'polypeptide(L)' 'MAKLSAGAESALSVIAHMAMANQLGKNVPGMADFPEFYKKQMSRQDRDVIDQFDRLCKQAYRDLAKMLKQDLAKDG' A
#
# COMPACT_ATOMS: atom_id res chain seq x y z
N MET A 1 -11.66 -14.77 -17.12
CA MET A 1 -10.91 -14.09 -16.05
C MET A 1 -11.16 -14.84 -14.76
N ALA A 2 -10.12 -15.21 -14.01
CA ALA A 2 -10.31 -15.79 -12.68
C ALA A 2 -10.94 -14.73 -11.76
N LYS A 3 -12.04 -15.09 -11.08
CA LYS A 3 -12.67 -14.22 -10.09
C LYS A 3 -11.80 -14.20 -8.84
N LEU A 4 -11.57 -13.02 -8.27
CA LEU A 4 -10.88 -12.89 -7.00
C LEU A 4 -11.71 -13.54 -5.89
N SER A 5 -11.04 -14.03 -4.85
CA SER A 5 -11.76 -14.42 -3.63
C SER A 5 -12.33 -13.17 -2.95
N ALA A 6 -13.45 -13.32 -2.24
CA ALA A 6 -14.05 -12.19 -1.50
C ALA A 6 -13.06 -11.55 -0.51
N GLY A 7 -12.16 -12.35 0.09
CA GLY A 7 -11.10 -11.83 0.95
C GLY A 7 -10.07 -10.98 0.20
N ALA A 8 -9.70 -11.38 -1.02
CA ALA A 8 -8.79 -10.58 -1.86
C ALA A 8 -9.46 -9.29 -2.34
N GLU A 9 -10.74 -9.33 -2.72
CA GLU A 9 -11.50 -8.13 -3.08
C GLU A 9 -11.60 -7.15 -1.90
N SER A 10 -11.87 -7.68 -0.70
CA SER A 10 -11.92 -6.86 0.53
C SER A 10 -10.57 -6.23 0.85
N ALA A 11 -9.47 -6.97 0.76
CA ALA A 11 -8.13 -6.44 1.02
C ALA A 11 -7.75 -5.34 0.01
N LEU A 12 -8.05 -5.54 -1.28
CA LEU A 12 -7.82 -4.54 -2.32
C LEU A 12 -8.65 -3.28 -2.07
N SER A 13 -9.91 -3.44 -1.66
CA SER A 13 -10.78 -2.31 -1.30
C SER A 13 -10.18 -1.49 -0.15
N VAL A 14 -9.71 -2.15 0.93
CA VAL A 14 -9.06 -1.49 2.06
C VAL A 14 -7.83 -0.70 1.63
N ILE A 15 -6.96 -1.30 0.82
CA ILE A 15 -5.74 -0.65 0.29
C ILE A 15 -6.12 0.55 -0.59
N ALA A 16 -7.12 0.41 -1.46
CA ALA A 16 -7.58 1.48 -2.35
C ALA A 16 -8.09 2.69 -1.57
N HIS A 17 -8.90 2.48 -0.52
CA HIS A 17 -9.37 3.58 0.31
C HIS A 17 -8.23 4.29 1.04
N MET A 18 -7.26 3.55 1.57
CA MET A 18 -6.10 4.17 2.22
C MET A 18 -5.23 4.96 1.22
N ALA A 19 -5.08 4.48 -0.01
CA ALA A 19 -4.38 5.22 -1.07
C ALA A 19 -5.10 6.53 -1.41
N MET A 20 -6.44 6.50 -1.51
CA MET A 20 -7.24 7.71 -1.72
C MET A 20 -7.15 8.67 -0.54
N ALA A 21 -7.19 8.18 0.70
CA ALA A 21 -7.02 9.02 1.88
C ALA A 21 -5.66 9.75 1.86
N ASN A 22 -4.58 9.03 1.53
CA ASN A 22 -3.25 9.62 1.33
C ASN A 22 -3.23 10.66 0.20
N GLN A 23 -3.92 10.41 -0.91
CA GLN A 23 -4.01 11.37 -2.01
C GLN A 23 -4.76 12.64 -1.57
N LEU A 24 -5.84 12.51 -0.83
CA LEU A 24 -6.60 13.65 -0.30
C LEU A 24 -5.73 14.48 0.64
N GLY A 25 -5.01 13.84 1.56
CA GLY A 25 -4.16 14.57 2.50
C GLY A 25 -3.01 15.34 1.84
N LYS A 26 -2.49 14.83 0.72
CA LYS A 26 -1.44 15.53 -0.05
C LYS A 26 -1.96 16.67 -0.93
N ASN A 27 -3.16 16.52 -1.48
CA ASN A 27 -3.63 17.38 -2.58
C ASN A 27 -4.77 18.33 -2.19
N VAL A 28 -5.43 18.12 -1.05
CA VAL A 28 -6.52 18.98 -0.58
C VAL A 28 -6.00 19.86 0.56
N PRO A 29 -5.99 21.20 0.39
CA PRO A 29 -5.59 22.11 1.46
C PRO A 29 -6.39 21.88 2.74
N GLY A 30 -5.69 21.77 3.88
CA GLY A 30 -6.31 21.52 5.19
C GLY A 30 -6.61 20.05 5.52
N MET A 31 -6.27 19.10 4.63
CA MET A 31 -6.53 17.66 4.86
C MET A 31 -5.27 16.85 5.21
N ALA A 32 -4.16 17.48 5.56
CA ALA A 32 -2.87 16.81 5.77
C ALA A 32 -2.96 15.60 6.72
N ASP A 33 -3.75 15.70 7.80
CA ASP A 33 -3.92 14.64 8.81
C ASP A 33 -5.10 13.68 8.52
N PHE A 34 -5.77 13.84 7.38
CA PHE A 34 -6.90 12.98 6.98
C PHE A 34 -6.54 11.49 6.89
N PRO A 35 -5.36 11.08 6.36
CA PRO A 35 -4.99 9.66 6.32
C PRO A 35 -4.91 9.03 7.72
N GLU A 36 -4.32 9.73 8.68
CA GLU A 36 -4.18 9.31 10.07
C GLU A 36 -5.53 9.26 10.77
N PHE A 37 -6.38 10.26 10.54
CA PHE A 37 -7.77 10.26 11.01
C PHE A 37 -8.53 9.05 10.45
N TYR A 38 -8.47 8.81 9.14
CA TYR A 38 -9.13 7.70 8.47
C TYR A 38 -8.65 6.35 9.02
N LYS A 39 -7.32 6.14 9.15
CA LYS A 39 -6.73 4.92 9.69
C LYS A 39 -7.17 4.63 11.13
N LYS A 40 -7.40 5.66 11.96
CA LYS A 40 -7.92 5.49 13.33
C LYS A 40 -9.36 4.97 13.37
N GLN A 41 -10.19 5.34 12.39
CA GLN A 41 -11.59 4.90 12.30
C GLN A 41 -11.73 3.47 11.75
N MET A 42 -10.71 2.94 11.10
CA MET A 42 -10.72 1.59 10.54
C MET A 42 -10.78 0.50 11.63
N SER A 43 -11.35 -0.65 11.26
CA SER A 43 -11.33 -1.83 12.12
C SER A 43 -9.90 -2.33 12.36
N ARG A 44 -9.69 -3.13 13.41
CA ARG A 44 -8.37 -3.75 13.65
C ARG A 44 -7.92 -4.59 12.46
N GLN A 45 -8.83 -5.37 11.89
CA GLN A 45 -8.56 -6.24 10.75
C GLN A 45 -8.10 -5.45 9.52
N ASP A 46 -8.76 -4.34 9.21
CA ASP A 46 -8.38 -3.51 8.06
C ASP A 46 -7.05 -2.81 8.29
N ARG A 47 -6.76 -2.38 9.52
CA ARG A 47 -5.43 -1.85 9.87
C ARG A 47 -4.33 -2.90 9.68
N ASP A 48 -4.58 -4.15 10.08
CA ASP A 48 -3.63 -5.25 9.89
C ASP A 48 -3.37 -5.52 8.40
N VAL A 49 -4.38 -5.38 7.53
CA VAL A 49 -4.21 -5.47 6.06
C VAL A 49 -3.28 -4.37 5.55
N ILE A 50 -3.47 -3.11 5.98
CA ILE A 50 -2.60 -1.99 5.58
C ILE A 50 -1.16 -2.21 6.06
N ASP A 51 -0.98 -2.59 7.32
CA ASP A 51 0.36 -2.80 7.88
C ASP A 51 1.07 -3.98 7.19
N GLN A 52 0.34 -5.03 6.80
CA GLN A 52 0.89 -6.12 6.01
C GLN A 52 1.24 -5.67 4.58
N PHE A 53 0.38 -4.88 3.94
CA PHE A 53 0.65 -4.31 2.63
C PHE A 53 1.93 -3.45 2.64
N ASP A 54 2.10 -2.59 3.65
CA ASP A 54 3.31 -1.76 3.81
C ASP A 54 4.59 -2.61 3.95
N ARG A 55 4.52 -3.73 4.68
CA ARG A 55 5.65 -4.68 4.78
C ARG A 55 5.97 -5.32 3.43
N LEU A 56 4.95 -5.74 2.69
CA LEU A 56 5.12 -6.32 1.35
C LEU A 56 5.73 -5.31 0.37
N CYS A 57 5.30 -4.06 0.39
CA CYS A 57 5.88 -2.99 -0.42
C CYS A 57 7.37 -2.79 -0.13
N LYS A 58 7.77 -2.75 1.15
CA LYS A 58 9.19 -2.62 1.56
C LYS A 58 10.02 -3.81 1.11
N GLN A 59 9.45 -5.01 1.18
CA GLN A 59 10.10 -6.24 0.70
C GLN A 59 10.28 -6.20 -0.82
N ALA A 60 9.20 -5.92 -1.56
CA ALA A 60 9.22 -5.81 -3.02
C ALA A 60 10.24 -4.76 -3.50
N TYR A 61 10.31 -3.61 -2.83
CA TYR A 61 11.30 -2.59 -3.14
C TYR A 61 12.73 -3.11 -3.00
N ARG A 62 13.04 -3.84 -1.92
CA ARG A 62 14.37 -4.43 -1.71
C ARG A 62 14.70 -5.47 -2.77
N ASP A 63 13.73 -6.28 -3.16
CA ASP A 63 13.91 -7.33 -4.15
C ASP A 63 14.15 -6.73 -5.54
N LEU A 64 13.36 -5.71 -5.93
CA LEU A 64 13.58 -4.96 -7.17
C LEU A 64 14.94 -4.23 -7.18
N ALA A 65 15.34 -3.62 -6.06
CA ALA A 65 16.64 -2.95 -5.95
C ALA A 65 17.81 -3.94 -6.09
N LYS A 66 17.68 -5.17 -5.59
CA LYS A 66 18.68 -6.23 -5.80
C LYS A 66 18.75 -6.66 -7.27
N MET A 67 17.60 -6.85 -7.91
CA MET A 67 17.54 -7.20 -9.34
C MET A 67 18.22 -6.13 -10.19
N LEU A 68 17.93 -4.85 -9.94
CA LEU A 68 18.57 -3.73 -10.63
C LEU A 68 20.09 -3.72 -10.46
N LYS A 69 20.59 -3.97 -9.24
CA LYS A 69 22.04 -4.05 -8.99
C LYS A 69 22.71 -5.21 -9.75
N GLN A 70 22.03 -6.35 -9.85
CA GLN A 70 22.55 -7.50 -10.58
C GLN A 70 22.59 -7.24 -12.09
N ASP A 71 21.59 -6.52 -12.61
CA ASP A 71 21.52 -6.13 -14.02
C ASP A 71 22.68 -5.17 -14.37
N LEU A 72 22.85 -4.10 -13.58
CA LEU A 72 23.94 -3.14 -13.74
C LEU A 72 25.34 -3.77 -13.63
N ALA A 73 25.49 -4.84 -12.87
CA ALA A 73 26.76 -5.56 -12.71
C ALA A 73 27.05 -6.57 -13.84
N LYS A 74 26.07 -6.88 -14.69
CA LYS A 74 26.25 -7.75 -15.88
C LYS A 74 26.62 -6.95 -17.13
N ASP A 75 26.23 -5.68 -17.17
CA ASP A 75 26.49 -4.77 -18.30
C ASP A 75 27.79 -3.95 -18.17
N GLY A 76 28.57 -4.14 -17.09
CA GLY A 76 29.88 -3.52 -16.87
C GLY A 76 30.99 -4.55 -16.80
#